data_AF-A0A7J7RUZ0-F1
#
_entry.id   AF-A0A7J7RUZ0-F1
#
_cell.length_a   1.000
_cell.length_b   1.000
_cell.length_c   1.000
_cell.angle_alpha   90.00
_cell.angle_beta   90.00
_cell.angle_gamma   90.00
#
_symmetry.space_group_name_H-M   'P 1'
#
loop_
_entity.id
_entity.type
_entity.pdbx_description
1 polymer ?
#
loop_
_entity_poly.entity_id
_entity_poly.type
_entity_poly.pdbx_seq_one_letter_code
_entity_poly.pdbx_strand_id
1 'polypeptide(L)'
;MASPEDPLRAGHMAEEPVEDTDPSTLSFHVSDKYPIQDTGLPKVEECDPVPSNGPTNSDVHHQGEENGFADSPGDPLADVSKVVSKAESCREDCTCSACSLRAPTISDLLNDQDLLDVIRIKLDPWHPTIKNWKNFASRWGMRHDELNFLEQRPQSPTLEFLLRNSQRPVGQLVELCQHYHRADVERVLRRWVDEEWPKRARGDHPRNV
;
A
#
# COMPACT_ATOMS: atom_id res chain seq x y z
N MET A 1 -83.51 -26.28 -27.19
CA MET A 1 -84.31 -25.20 -27.79
C MET A 1 -83.96 -23.90 -27.09
N ALA A 2 -83.74 -22.84 -27.88
CA ALA A 2 -83.93 -21.40 -27.64
C ALA A 2 -83.25 -20.67 -26.45
N SER A 3 -82.31 -19.76 -26.80
CA SER A 3 -82.00 -18.45 -26.17
C SER A 3 -83.16 -17.44 -26.40
N PRO A 4 -83.21 -16.18 -25.85
CA PRO A 4 -82.16 -15.24 -25.39
C PRO A 4 -82.52 -14.53 -24.04
N GLU A 5 -81.82 -13.56 -23.41
CA GLU A 5 -81.45 -12.19 -23.84
C GLU A 5 -80.37 -11.55 -22.92
N ASP A 6 -79.61 -10.63 -23.53
CA ASP A 6 -78.56 -9.72 -23.02
C ASP A 6 -79.20 -8.41 -22.50
N PRO A 7 -78.60 -7.64 -21.55
CA PRO A 7 -78.00 -6.39 -22.01
C PRO A 7 -76.75 -5.90 -21.25
N LEU A 8 -75.72 -5.56 -22.03
CA LEU A 8 -74.90 -4.34 -21.99
C LEU A 8 -74.18 -3.97 -20.68
N ARG A 9 -72.84 -4.11 -20.65
CA ARG A 9 -71.95 -2.99 -20.27
C ARG A 9 -70.47 -3.21 -20.68
N ALA A 10 -70.00 -2.27 -21.50
CA ALA A 10 -68.63 -1.73 -21.68
C ALA A 10 -67.44 -2.61 -21.26
N GLY A 11 -66.50 -2.94 -22.15
CA GLY A 11 -65.35 -2.08 -22.48
C GLY A 11 -64.31 -2.21 -21.36
N HIS A 12 -63.11 -2.74 -21.58
CA HIS A 12 -62.00 -2.03 -22.17
C HIS A 12 -60.90 -3.00 -22.66
N MET A 13 -60.53 -2.85 -23.93
CA MET A 13 -59.16 -3.05 -24.40
C MET A 13 -58.39 -1.74 -24.16
N ALA A 14 -57.10 -1.83 -23.82
CA ALA A 14 -56.00 -0.86 -24.05
C ALA A 14 -54.91 -1.12 -22.99
N GLU A 15 -53.78 -1.73 -23.36
CA GLU A 15 -52.56 -1.06 -23.84
C GLU A 15 -51.86 -0.31 -22.70
N GLU A 16 -50.65 -0.78 -22.35
CA GLU A 16 -49.77 -0.20 -21.34
C GLU A 16 -49.42 1.26 -21.67
N PRO A 17 -49.30 2.14 -20.67
CA PRO A 17 -48.95 3.53 -20.89
C PRO A 17 -47.49 3.64 -21.35
N VAL A 18 -47.30 4.22 -22.54
CA VAL A 18 -46.00 4.73 -22.98
C VAL A 18 -45.59 5.91 -22.08
N GLU A 19 -44.46 5.78 -21.40
CA GLU A 19 -43.86 6.87 -20.60
C GLU A 19 -43.29 7.95 -21.53
N ASP A 20 -44.16 8.85 -21.99
CA ASP A 20 -43.75 10.18 -22.46
C ASP A 20 -43.25 10.97 -21.24
N THR A 21 -41.96 10.85 -20.93
CA THR A 21 -41.30 11.80 -20.02
C THR A 21 -40.56 12.85 -20.85
N ASP A 22 -41.23 13.97 -21.00
CA ASP A 22 -40.76 15.21 -21.61
C ASP A 22 -39.57 15.78 -20.80
N PRO A 23 -38.39 16.07 -21.40
CA PRO A 23 -37.26 16.62 -20.67
C PRO A 23 -37.49 18.10 -20.38
N SER A 24 -38.15 18.39 -19.26
CA SER A 24 -38.30 19.77 -18.80
C SER A 24 -36.96 20.38 -18.40
N THR A 25 -36.57 21.37 -19.21
CA THR A 25 -35.55 22.41 -19.08
C THR A 25 -35.22 22.81 -17.63
N LEU A 26 -34.02 22.47 -17.15
CA LEU A 26 -33.47 23.03 -15.91
C LEU A 26 -33.00 24.47 -16.17
N SER A 27 -33.81 25.46 -15.77
CA SER A 27 -33.36 26.84 -15.65
C SER A 27 -32.52 27.01 -14.37
N PHE A 28 -31.21 27.19 -14.51
CA PHE A 28 -30.34 27.54 -13.39
C PHE A 28 -30.40 29.05 -13.14
N HIS A 29 -31.10 29.47 -12.08
CA HIS A 29 -30.93 30.80 -11.51
C HIS A 29 -29.66 30.80 -10.65
N VAL A 30 -28.53 31.23 -11.21
CA VAL A 30 -27.33 31.55 -10.44
C VAL A 30 -27.58 32.81 -9.63
N SER A 31 -27.87 32.65 -8.34
CA SER A 31 -27.71 33.75 -7.40
C SER A 31 -26.26 33.72 -6.94
N ASP A 32 -25.42 34.49 -7.64
CA ASP A 32 -24.04 34.73 -7.25
C ASP A 32 -24.00 35.46 -5.91
N LYS A 33 -23.68 34.71 -4.85
CA LYS A 33 -23.35 35.29 -3.55
C LYS A 33 -22.22 34.51 -2.89
N TYR A 34 -21.08 34.47 -3.57
CA TYR A 34 -19.82 34.14 -2.93
C TYR A 34 -18.97 35.42 -2.83
N PRO A 35 -18.30 35.67 -1.69
CA PRO A 35 -17.37 36.78 -1.59
C PRO A 35 -16.17 36.50 -2.51
N ILE A 36 -15.97 37.37 -3.49
CA ILE A 36 -14.76 37.40 -4.30
C ILE A 36 -13.61 37.76 -3.36
N GLN A 37 -12.66 36.84 -3.16
CA GLN A 37 -11.42 37.17 -2.49
C GLN A 37 -10.54 37.94 -3.49
N ASP A 38 -10.27 39.21 -3.21
CA ASP A 38 -9.30 40.01 -3.97
C ASP A 38 -7.91 39.34 -3.84
N THR A 39 -7.50 38.58 -4.86
CA THR A 39 -6.09 38.25 -5.07
C THR A 39 -5.39 39.47 -5.68
N GLY A 40 -5.24 40.51 -4.87
CA GLY A 40 -4.26 41.55 -5.13
C GLY A 40 -2.86 40.95 -5.01
N LEU A 41 -2.09 41.00 -6.10
CA LEU A 41 -0.68 40.58 -6.13
C LEU A 41 0.09 41.27 -4.98
N PRO A 42 0.79 40.54 -4.09
CA PRO A 42 1.69 41.19 -3.16
C PRO A 42 2.86 41.80 -3.92
N LYS A 43 3.10 43.08 -3.63
CA LYS A 43 4.20 43.90 -4.12
C LYS A 43 5.51 43.22 -3.73
N VAL A 44 6.39 43.01 -4.71
CA VAL A 44 7.75 42.51 -4.50
C VAL A 44 8.49 43.56 -3.67
N GLU A 45 8.71 43.26 -2.39
CA GLU A 45 9.59 44.07 -1.54
C GLU A 45 11.01 43.53 -1.69
N GLU A 46 11.88 44.44 -2.07
CA GLU A 46 13.26 44.28 -2.46
C GLU A 46 14.12 43.87 -1.25
N CYS A 47 14.71 42.67 -1.30
CA CYS A 47 15.69 42.25 -0.30
C CYS A 47 17.07 42.83 -0.64
N ASP A 48 17.52 43.80 0.15
CA ASP A 48 18.92 44.24 0.17
C ASP A 48 19.85 43.18 0.81
N PRO A 49 21.05 42.93 0.26
CA PRO A 49 22.04 42.04 0.87
C PRO A 49 22.87 42.77 1.93
N VAL A 50 22.85 42.29 3.17
CA VAL A 50 23.77 42.74 4.23
C VAL A 50 24.98 41.79 4.30
N PRO A 51 26.23 42.29 4.19
CA PRO A 51 27.43 41.49 4.41
C PRO A 51 27.75 41.46 5.91
N SER A 52 28.08 40.28 6.45
CA SER A 52 28.66 40.19 7.79
C SER A 52 29.97 39.40 7.75
N ASN A 53 31.03 40.12 8.08
CA ASN A 53 32.42 39.70 8.20
C ASN A 53 32.63 38.80 9.44
N GLY A 54 33.66 37.95 9.39
CA GLY A 54 34.01 36.90 10.36
C GLY A 54 34.48 37.35 11.75
N PRO A 55 35.12 36.44 12.51
CA PRO A 55 36.59 36.45 12.46
C PRO A 55 37.27 35.07 12.45
N THR A 56 38.40 35.04 11.73
CA THR A 56 39.72 34.49 12.09
C THR A 56 39.82 33.53 13.28
N ASN A 57 40.30 32.31 13.01
CA ASN A 57 41.47 31.77 13.69
C ASN A 57 42.25 30.84 12.76
N SER A 58 43.53 31.18 12.66
CA SER A 58 44.63 30.47 12.03
C SER A 58 44.99 29.19 12.78
N ASP A 59 45.29 28.12 12.07
CA ASP A 59 46.54 27.39 12.29
C ASP A 59 46.93 26.60 11.02
N VAL A 60 48.16 26.87 10.59
CA VAL A 60 48.90 26.19 9.52
C VAL A 60 49.66 25.06 10.20
N HIS A 61 49.78 23.88 9.59
CA HIS A 61 51.07 23.19 9.47
C HIS A 61 50.95 21.91 8.60
N HIS A 62 51.56 22.02 7.41
CA HIS A 62 52.45 21.07 6.71
C HIS A 62 51.98 19.67 6.23
N GLN A 63 52.03 19.59 4.89
CA GLN A 63 52.55 18.52 4.02
C GLN A 63 53.35 17.38 4.67
N GLY A 64 53.19 16.18 4.10
CA GLY A 64 54.05 15.03 4.40
C GLY A 64 53.62 13.78 3.65
N GLU A 65 53.83 13.76 2.34
CA GLU A 65 53.90 12.57 1.51
C GLU A 65 55.29 11.94 1.67
N GLU A 66 55.41 10.67 2.08
CA GLU A 66 56.43 9.74 1.57
C GLU A 66 56.23 8.27 2.01
N ASN A 67 56.74 7.41 1.13
CA ASN A 67 56.69 5.96 1.11
C ASN A 67 57.55 5.30 2.21
N GLY A 68 57.17 4.09 2.63
CA GLY A 68 58.02 3.22 3.43
C GLY A 68 57.56 1.76 3.44
N PHE A 69 58.08 0.98 2.49
CA PHE A 69 57.98 -0.48 2.40
C PHE A 69 58.48 -1.19 3.68
N ALA A 70 57.86 -2.31 4.02
CA ALA A 70 58.54 -3.43 4.69
C ALA A 70 58.00 -4.76 4.16
N ASP A 71 58.80 -5.37 3.28
CA ASP A 71 58.74 -6.76 2.86
C ASP A 71 58.92 -7.72 4.05
N SER A 72 58.16 -8.83 4.07
CA SER A 72 58.75 -10.19 4.12
C SER A 72 57.71 -11.31 4.03
N PRO A 73 58.11 -12.51 3.55
CA PRO A 73 57.32 -13.28 2.59
C PRO A 73 56.78 -14.61 3.13
N GLY A 74 55.81 -15.20 2.41
CA GLY A 74 55.43 -16.61 2.56
C GLY A 74 54.07 -16.98 1.94
N ASP A 75 54.03 -17.22 0.63
CA ASP A 75 53.05 -18.11 -0.04
C ASP A 75 53.32 -19.59 0.38
N PRO A 76 52.44 -20.60 0.18
CA PRO A 76 51.49 -20.71 -0.93
C PRO A 76 50.03 -21.06 -0.58
N LEU A 77 49.11 -20.56 -1.40
CA LEU A 77 47.90 -21.22 -1.92
C LEU A 77 47.42 -22.50 -1.17
N ALA A 78 46.37 -22.34 -0.36
CA ALA A 78 45.50 -23.44 0.02
C ALA A 78 44.05 -23.10 -0.38
N ASP A 79 43.64 -23.74 -1.47
CA ASP A 79 42.27 -24.01 -1.87
C ASP A 79 41.39 -24.37 -0.65
N VAL A 80 40.46 -23.48 -0.30
CA VAL A 80 39.27 -23.85 0.47
C VAL A 80 38.05 -23.32 -0.29
N SER A 81 37.89 -23.85 -1.49
CA SER A 81 36.60 -23.99 -2.16
C SER A 81 35.68 -24.91 -1.32
N LYS A 82 35.26 -24.48 -0.11
CA LYS A 82 34.27 -25.19 0.72
C LYS A 82 33.67 -24.37 1.87
N VAL A 83 33.06 -23.22 1.58
CA VAL A 83 31.94 -22.72 2.42
C VAL A 83 30.78 -22.27 1.54
N VAL A 84 30.49 -23.05 0.49
CA VAL A 84 29.10 -23.26 0.08
C VAL A 84 28.71 -24.57 0.76
N SER A 85 28.47 -24.52 2.06
CA SER A 85 27.77 -25.58 2.75
C SER A 85 26.35 -25.56 2.21
N LYS A 86 26.17 -26.36 1.15
CA LYS A 86 24.98 -27.15 0.86
C LYS A 86 24.10 -27.17 2.09
N ALA A 87 23.01 -26.42 2.06
CA ALA A 87 21.96 -26.54 3.05
C ALA A 87 21.46 -27.98 2.95
N GLU A 88 22.10 -28.88 3.67
CA GLU A 88 21.50 -30.14 4.06
C GLU A 88 20.24 -29.72 4.79
N SER A 89 19.11 -29.90 4.11
CA SER A 89 17.80 -29.55 4.63
C SER A 89 17.71 -30.16 6.02
N CYS A 90 17.61 -29.29 7.03
CA CYS A 90 17.32 -29.72 8.37
C CYS A 90 16.10 -30.65 8.31
N ARG A 91 16.17 -31.77 9.03
CA ARG A 91 15.04 -32.70 9.12
C ARG A 91 13.80 -31.93 9.60
N GLU A 92 12.62 -32.37 9.17
CA GLU A 92 11.36 -31.97 9.78
C GLU A 92 11.52 -32.14 11.31
N ASP A 93 11.31 -31.06 12.06
CA ASP A 93 11.56 -30.92 13.51
C ASP A 93 12.98 -30.53 13.99
N CYS A 94 13.82 -29.89 13.15
CA CYS A 94 15.06 -29.27 13.66
C CYS A 94 14.78 -28.06 14.56
N THR A 95 15.22 -28.13 15.82
CA THR A 95 15.20 -27.03 16.80
C THR A 95 16.40 -26.10 16.70
N CYS A 96 17.16 -26.18 15.60
CA CYS A 96 18.31 -25.35 15.38
C CYS A 96 17.90 -23.89 15.12
N SER A 97 18.67 -22.93 15.65
CA SER A 97 18.42 -21.47 15.48
C SER A 97 18.29 -21.03 14.02
N ALA A 98 18.83 -21.82 13.08
CA ALA A 98 18.73 -21.58 11.64
C ALA A 98 17.44 -22.12 10.99
N CYS A 99 16.73 -23.05 11.65
CA CYS A 99 15.48 -23.65 11.15
C CYS A 99 14.25 -23.19 11.95
N SER A 100 14.44 -22.31 12.96
CA SER A 100 13.36 -21.46 13.45
C SER A 100 12.84 -20.60 12.31
N LEU A 101 11.53 -20.69 12.07
CA LEU A 101 10.87 -19.92 11.03
C LEU A 101 11.11 -18.43 11.28
N ARG A 102 11.72 -17.75 10.31
CA ARG A 102 11.83 -16.30 10.38
C ARG A 102 10.43 -15.69 10.43
N ALA A 103 10.30 -14.56 11.12
CA ALA A 103 9.06 -13.80 11.08
C ALA A 103 8.74 -13.42 9.63
N PRO A 104 7.48 -13.58 9.18
CA PRO A 104 7.10 -13.17 7.84
C PRO A 104 7.17 -11.65 7.72
N THR A 105 7.67 -11.18 6.58
CA THR A 105 7.63 -9.76 6.20
C THR A 105 6.48 -9.48 5.25
N ILE A 106 6.15 -8.21 5.04
CA ILE A 106 5.12 -7.83 4.08
C ILE A 106 5.50 -8.31 2.66
N SER A 107 6.78 -8.36 2.32
CA SER A 107 7.25 -8.96 1.05
C SER A 107 6.83 -10.42 0.90
N ASP A 108 6.78 -11.20 1.97
CA ASP A 108 6.36 -12.60 1.92
C ASP A 108 4.86 -12.74 1.69
N LEU A 109 4.09 -11.87 2.34
CA LEU A 109 2.66 -11.73 2.14
C LEU A 109 2.34 -11.35 0.69
N LEU A 110 3.15 -10.47 0.08
CA LEU A 110 2.99 -10.07 -1.32
C LEU A 110 3.23 -11.21 -2.33
N ASN A 111 3.90 -12.30 -1.92
CA ASN A 111 4.06 -13.51 -2.74
C ASN A 111 2.87 -14.48 -2.62
N ASP A 112 1.83 -14.13 -1.87
CA ASP A 112 0.59 -14.91 -1.72
C ASP A 112 -0.56 -14.15 -2.39
N GLN A 113 -0.88 -14.54 -3.62
CA GLN A 113 -1.87 -13.83 -4.44
C GLN A 113 -3.29 -13.94 -3.86
N ASP A 114 -3.67 -15.11 -3.36
CA ASP A 114 -5.01 -15.34 -2.79
C ASP A 114 -5.20 -14.50 -1.51
N LEU A 115 -4.20 -14.49 -0.63
CA LEU A 115 -4.20 -13.63 0.55
C LEU A 115 -4.26 -12.15 0.16
N LEU A 116 -3.44 -11.75 -0.81
CA LEU A 116 -3.37 -10.37 -1.28
C LEU A 116 -4.71 -9.90 -1.84
N ASP A 117 -5.39 -10.73 -2.62
CA ASP A 117 -6.70 -10.40 -3.18
C ASP A 117 -7.77 -10.25 -2.09
N VAL A 118 -7.76 -11.10 -1.05
CA VAL A 118 -8.63 -10.93 0.12
C VAL A 118 -8.36 -9.59 0.83
N ILE A 119 -7.09 -9.23 1.03
CA ILE A 119 -6.72 -7.97 1.69
C ILE A 119 -7.12 -6.77 0.83
N ARG A 120 -6.89 -6.83 -0.49
CA ARG A 120 -7.28 -5.78 -1.45
C ARG A 120 -8.79 -5.54 -1.42
N ILE A 121 -9.59 -6.60 -1.51
CA ILE A 121 -11.05 -6.50 -1.38
C ILE A 121 -11.43 -5.83 -0.06
N LYS A 122 -10.76 -6.13 1.05
CA LYS A 122 -11.11 -5.55 2.35
C LYS A 122 -10.67 -4.09 2.53
N LEU A 123 -9.58 -3.68 1.91
CA LEU A 123 -8.94 -2.39 2.20
C LEU A 123 -9.05 -1.37 1.08
N ASP A 124 -9.27 -1.77 -0.17
CA ASP A 124 -9.35 -0.84 -1.30
C ASP A 124 -10.60 0.07 -1.22
N PRO A 125 -10.56 1.26 -1.85
CA PRO A 125 -11.61 2.29 -1.73
C PRO A 125 -13.01 1.84 -2.15
N TRP A 126 -13.10 0.75 -2.92
CA TRP A 126 -14.35 0.17 -3.41
C TRP A 126 -15.27 -0.33 -2.30
N HIS A 127 -14.75 -0.46 -1.08
CA HIS A 127 -15.55 -0.69 0.12
C HIS A 127 -15.48 0.53 1.05
N PRO A 128 -16.58 1.29 1.22
CA PRO A 128 -16.66 2.49 2.05
C PRO A 128 -16.66 2.17 3.56
N THR A 129 -15.70 1.36 4.01
CA THR A 129 -15.44 1.21 5.44
C THR A 129 -14.63 2.40 5.92
N ILE A 130 -15.03 2.95 7.06
CA ILE A 130 -14.52 4.20 7.65
C ILE A 130 -12.99 4.14 7.96
N LYS A 131 -12.35 2.97 7.81
CA LYS A 131 -10.93 2.73 8.13
C LYS A 131 -10.24 1.82 7.09
N ASN A 132 -10.04 2.36 5.89
CA ASN A 132 -9.44 1.70 4.73
C ASN A 132 -7.91 1.89 4.65
N TRP A 133 -7.30 1.51 3.52
CA TRP A 133 -5.85 1.63 3.27
C TRP A 133 -5.28 3.03 3.55
N LYS A 134 -6.05 4.13 3.37
CA LYS A 134 -5.57 5.50 3.61
C LYS A 134 -5.23 5.74 5.07
N ASN A 135 -6.02 5.17 5.98
CA ASN A 135 -5.77 5.30 7.42
C ASN A 135 -4.46 4.60 7.78
N PHE A 136 -4.22 3.44 7.20
CA PHE A 136 -3.01 2.65 7.43
C PHE A 136 -1.79 3.38 6.89
N ALA A 137 -1.87 3.85 5.64
CA ALA A 137 -0.80 4.59 4.98
C ALA A 137 -0.48 5.90 5.69
N SER A 138 -1.50 6.66 6.11
CA SER A 138 -1.33 7.90 6.89
C SER A 138 -0.60 7.63 8.21
N ARG A 139 -0.99 6.58 8.94
CA ARG A 139 -0.35 6.19 10.20
C ARG A 139 1.12 5.80 10.04
N TRP A 140 1.46 5.23 8.89
CA TRP A 140 2.84 4.88 8.53
C TRP A 140 3.59 6.01 7.81
N GLY A 141 3.07 7.24 7.84
CA GLY A 141 3.79 8.45 7.43
C GLY A 141 3.58 8.88 5.99
N MET A 142 2.63 8.28 5.26
CA MET A 142 2.27 8.75 3.92
C MET A 142 1.56 10.10 3.99
N ARG A 143 2.03 11.06 3.19
CA ARG A 143 1.48 12.43 3.17
C ARG A 143 0.12 12.47 2.47
N HIS A 144 -0.71 13.45 2.83
CA HIS A 144 -2.07 13.57 2.31
C HIS A 144 -2.15 13.74 0.78
N ASP A 145 -1.21 14.49 0.18
CA ASP A 145 -1.09 14.63 -1.27
C ASP A 145 -0.82 13.28 -1.95
N GLU A 146 0.05 12.47 -1.36
CA GLU A 146 0.34 11.12 -1.85
C GLU A 146 -0.84 10.16 -1.70
N LEU A 147 -1.60 10.25 -0.60
CA LEU A 147 -2.83 9.46 -0.42
C LEU A 147 -3.88 9.80 -1.49
N ASN A 148 -4.03 11.08 -1.84
CA ASN A 148 -4.95 11.49 -2.89
C ASN A 148 -4.46 11.04 -4.27
N PHE A 149 -3.14 11.12 -4.50
CA PHE A 149 -2.53 10.64 -5.74
C PHE A 149 -2.78 9.14 -5.96
N LEU A 150 -2.59 8.30 -4.95
CA LEU A 150 -2.82 6.85 -5.07
C LEU A 150 -4.30 6.49 -5.26
N GLU A 151 -5.23 7.25 -4.69
CA GLU A 151 -6.67 7.01 -4.89
C GLU A 151 -7.12 7.22 -6.33
N GLN A 152 -6.48 8.14 -7.06
CA GLN A 152 -6.85 8.48 -8.44
C GLN A 152 -6.30 7.48 -9.47
N ARG A 153 -5.46 6.53 -9.04
CA ARG A 153 -4.81 5.57 -9.94
C ARG A 153 -5.70 4.36 -10.21
N PRO A 154 -5.57 3.72 -11.38
CA PRO A 154 -6.26 2.47 -11.67
C PRO A 154 -5.67 1.27 -10.92
N GLN A 155 -4.47 1.42 -10.34
CA GLN A 155 -3.85 0.38 -9.51
C GLN A 155 -4.46 0.34 -8.11
N SER A 156 -4.40 -0.84 -7.48
CA SER A 156 -4.84 -1.01 -6.08
C SER A 156 -3.95 -0.15 -5.15
N PRO A 157 -4.51 0.84 -4.43
CA PRO A 157 -3.72 1.64 -3.51
C PRO A 157 -3.30 0.84 -2.26
N THR A 158 -4.02 -0.24 -1.91
CA THR A 158 -3.59 -1.19 -0.87
C THR A 158 -2.28 -1.87 -1.26
N LEU A 159 -2.15 -2.28 -2.53
CA LEU A 159 -0.92 -2.93 -3.02
C LEU A 159 0.28 -1.98 -2.92
N GLU A 160 0.13 -0.74 -3.36
CA GLU A 160 1.20 0.25 -3.29
C GLU A 160 1.63 0.53 -1.84
N PHE A 161 0.65 0.67 -0.95
CA PHE A 161 0.90 0.80 0.49
C PHE A 161 1.73 -0.37 1.05
N LEU A 162 1.38 -1.61 0.70
CA LEU A 162 2.10 -2.81 1.14
C LEU A 162 3.51 -2.88 0.53
N LEU A 163 3.66 -2.60 -0.77
CA LEU A 163 4.95 -2.60 -1.46
C LEU A 163 5.95 -1.64 -0.81
N ARG A 164 5.51 -0.41 -0.50
CA ARG A 164 6.34 0.60 0.16
C ARG A 164 6.79 0.19 1.57
N ASN A 165 6.07 -0.75 2.18
CA ASN A 165 6.35 -1.28 3.51
C ASN A 165 6.82 -2.74 3.48
N SER A 166 7.26 -3.26 2.33
CA SER A 166 7.64 -4.66 2.10
C SER A 166 8.63 -5.24 3.13
N GLN A 167 9.52 -4.39 3.65
CA GLN A 167 10.52 -4.78 4.64
C GLN A 167 10.00 -4.89 6.07
N ARG A 168 8.81 -4.35 6.36
CA ARG A 168 8.23 -4.43 7.71
C ARG A 168 7.77 -5.87 8.00
N PRO A 169 7.84 -6.31 9.27
CA PRO A 169 7.25 -7.59 9.67
C PRO A 169 5.72 -7.52 9.59
N VAL A 170 5.07 -8.63 9.22
CA VAL A 170 3.60 -8.72 9.16
C VAL A 170 2.97 -8.47 10.55
N GLY A 171 3.70 -8.75 11.64
CA GLY A 171 3.25 -8.42 13.00
C GLY A 171 2.90 -6.93 13.18
N GLN A 172 3.66 -6.01 12.58
CA GLN A 172 3.33 -4.58 12.64
C GLN A 172 2.06 -4.24 11.84
N LEU A 173 1.78 -4.96 10.75
CA LEU A 173 0.52 -4.81 10.02
C LEU A 173 -0.67 -5.32 10.83
N VAL A 174 -0.49 -6.41 11.60
CA VAL A 174 -1.48 -6.93 12.55
C VAL A 174 -1.77 -5.90 13.64
N GLU A 175 -0.75 -5.31 14.26
CA GLU A 175 -0.89 -4.24 15.25
C GLU A 175 -1.65 -3.03 14.68
N LEU A 176 -1.39 -2.68 13.42
CA LEU A 176 -2.11 -1.61 12.73
C LEU A 176 -3.59 -1.94 12.55
N CYS A 177 -3.90 -3.19 12.18
CA CYS A 177 -5.28 -3.66 12.09
C CYS A 177 -5.99 -3.57 13.45
N GLN A 178 -5.31 -3.94 14.54
CA GLN A 178 -5.85 -3.82 15.90
C GLN A 178 -6.12 -2.36 16.28
N HIS A 179 -5.17 -1.47 16.02
CA HIS A 179 -5.31 -0.04 16.29
C HIS A 179 -6.58 0.54 15.63
N TYR A 180 -6.82 0.18 14.37
CA TYR A 180 -7.99 0.62 13.63
C TYR A 180 -9.22 -0.28 13.83
N HIS A 181 -9.15 -1.30 14.68
CA HIS A 181 -10.25 -2.24 14.93
C HIS A 181 -10.72 -2.97 13.65
N ARG A 182 -9.79 -3.26 12.73
CA ARG A 182 -10.02 -4.04 11.49
C ARG A 182 -9.80 -5.53 11.74
N ALA A 183 -10.68 -6.11 12.57
CA ALA A 183 -10.64 -7.53 12.93
C ALA A 183 -10.80 -8.48 11.72
N ASP A 184 -11.45 -8.01 10.66
CA ASP A 184 -11.65 -8.74 9.41
C ASP A 184 -10.33 -8.98 8.65
N VAL A 185 -9.43 -8.00 8.64
CA VAL A 185 -8.09 -8.12 8.07
C VAL A 185 -7.14 -8.79 9.06
N GLU A 186 -7.22 -8.42 10.34
CA GLU A 186 -6.39 -9.02 11.39
C GLU A 186 -6.51 -10.55 11.42
N ARG A 187 -7.74 -11.08 11.40
CA ARG A 187 -7.99 -12.53 11.42
C ARG A 187 -7.41 -13.23 10.19
N VAL A 188 -7.49 -12.59 9.03
CA VAL A 188 -6.91 -13.11 7.78
C VAL A 188 -5.39 -13.18 7.90
N LEU A 189 -4.75 -12.11 8.40
CA LEU A 189 -3.31 -12.05 8.61
C LEU A 189 -2.82 -13.07 9.65
N ARG A 190 -3.47 -13.16 10.82
CA ARG A 190 -3.12 -14.12 11.87
C ARG A 190 -3.23 -15.55 11.38
N ARG A 191 -4.35 -15.90 10.73
CA ARG A 191 -4.54 -17.22 10.14
C ARG A 191 -3.40 -17.57 9.17
N TRP A 192 -3.03 -16.63 8.30
CA TRP A 192 -1.93 -16.87 7.37
C TRP A 192 -0.58 -17.04 8.07
N VAL A 193 -0.28 -16.24 9.09
CA VAL A 193 0.98 -16.35 9.87
C VAL A 193 1.05 -17.68 10.63
N ASP A 194 -0.07 -18.16 11.17
CA ASP A 194 -0.10 -19.37 12.02
C ASP A 194 -0.23 -20.66 11.19
N GLU A 195 -1.01 -20.65 10.11
CA GLU A 195 -1.33 -21.85 9.32
C GLU A 195 -0.51 -21.96 8.04
N GLU A 196 -0.38 -20.89 7.26
CA GLU A 196 0.15 -20.95 5.89
C GLU A 196 1.65 -20.63 5.82
N TRP A 197 2.12 -19.68 6.60
CA TRP A 197 3.54 -19.31 6.63
C TRP A 197 4.47 -20.47 7.03
N PRO A 198 4.17 -21.30 8.05
CA PRO A 198 5.00 -22.43 8.41
C PRO A 198 5.11 -23.50 7.32
N LYS A 199 4.05 -23.69 6.53
CA LYS A 199 4.03 -24.66 5.42
C LYS A 199 4.98 -24.23 4.30
N ARG A 200 5.05 -22.93 4.01
CA ARG A 200 5.94 -22.37 2.97
C ARG A 200 7.42 -22.57 3.27
N ALA A 201 7.79 -22.49 4.54
CA ALA A 201 9.18 -22.70 4.96
C ALA A 201 9.56 -24.18 5.11
N ARG A 202 8.59 -25.08 5.26
CA ARG A 202 8.79 -26.53 5.22
C ARG A 202 8.83 -27.11 3.80
N GLY A 203 8.76 -26.27 2.76
CA GLY A 203 8.93 -26.70 1.36
C GLY A 203 7.71 -27.40 0.77
N ASP A 204 6.56 -27.35 1.42
CA ASP A 204 5.30 -27.99 0.98
C ASP A 204 4.61 -27.25 -0.17
N HIS A 205 5.22 -26.19 -0.71
CA HIS A 205 4.64 -25.42 -1.80
C HIS A 205 5.42 -25.64 -3.11
N PRO A 206 4.80 -26.23 -4.15
CA PRO A 206 5.43 -26.25 -5.46
C PRO A 206 5.59 -24.81 -5.93
N ARG A 207 6.83 -24.39 -6.14
CA ARG A 207 7.13 -23.16 -6.86
C ARG A 207 6.64 -23.35 -8.29
N ASN A 208 5.50 -22.77 -8.63
CA ASN A 208 5.15 -22.56 -10.02
C ASN A 208 6.20 -21.59 -10.60
N VAL A 209 6.99 -22.11 -11.54
CA VAL A 209 7.97 -21.39 -12.35
C VAL A 209 7.28 -20.93 -13.63
#